data_AF-A0A7U9T7C6-F1
#
_entry.id   AF-A0A7U9T7C6-F1
#
_cell.length_a   1.000
_cell.length_b   1.000
_cell.length_c   1.000
_cell.angle_alpha   90.00
_cell.angle_beta   90.00
_cell.angle_gamma   90.00
#
_symmetry.space_group_name_H-M   'P 1'
#
loop_
_entity.id
_entity.type
_entity.pdbx_description
1 polymer ?
#
loop_
_entity_poly.entity_id
_entity_poly.type
_entity_poly.pdbx_seq_one_letter_code
_entity_poly.pdbx_strand_id
1 'polypeptide(L)'
;MWCDWWGELIFMDRKREMEKLVKKYRRQMARSAERENRLEERKENLSVHGHWSLGWFGGRAMLYQDIIDDLEDILKDGNTGQD
;
A
#
# COMPACT_ATOMS: atom_id res chain seq x y z
N MET A 1 8.76 37.31 -4.11
CA MET A 1 7.99 36.08 -4.35
C MET A 1 8.96 34.92 -4.57
N TRP A 2 9.75 34.58 -3.54
CA TRP A 2 10.73 33.47 -3.58
C TRP A 2 10.31 32.31 -2.67
N CYS A 3 9.43 32.54 -1.68
CA CYS A 3 8.97 31.52 -0.74
C CYS A 3 8.03 30.48 -1.37
N ASP A 4 7.25 30.88 -2.39
CA ASP A 4 6.27 29.99 -3.04
C ASP A 4 6.96 28.87 -3.84
N TRP A 5 8.11 29.18 -4.46
CA TRP A 5 8.85 28.23 -5.29
C TRP A 5 9.51 27.09 -4.48
N TRP A 6 10.01 27.40 -3.28
CA TRP A 6 10.53 26.37 -2.36
C TRP A 6 9.42 25.50 -1.78
N GLY A 7 8.24 26.07 -1.53
CA GLY A 7 7.06 25.34 -1.07
C GLY A 7 6.57 24.30 -2.10
N GLU A 8 6.48 24.71 -3.36
CA GLU A 8 6.11 23.82 -4.48
C GLU A 8 7.12 22.69 -4.67
N LEU A 9 8.43 22.99 -4.63
CA LEU A 9 9.47 21.97 -4.79
C LEU A 9 9.41 20.88 -3.71
N ILE A 10 9.26 21.29 -2.43
CA ILE A 10 9.13 20.36 -1.31
C ILE A 10 7.85 19.53 -1.41
N PHE A 11 6.76 20.11 -1.92
CA PHE A 11 5.51 19.39 -2.17
C PHE A 11 5.68 18.34 -3.27
N MET A 12 6.31 18.69 -4.40
CA MET A 12 6.56 17.76 -5.51
C MET A 12 7.46 16.58 -5.11
N ASP A 13 8.49 16.81 -4.30
CA ASP A 13 9.36 15.73 -3.82
C ASP A 13 8.60 14.76 -2.90
N ARG A 14 7.79 15.29 -1.98
CA ARG A 14 6.94 14.45 -1.10
C ARG A 14 5.90 13.66 -1.89
N LYS A 15 5.26 14.29 -2.90
CA LYS A 15 4.33 13.60 -3.81
C LYS A 15 4.99 12.41 -4.49
N ARG A 16 6.20 12.60 -5.03
CA ARG A 16 6.98 11.53 -5.67
C ARG A 16 7.36 10.40 -4.71
N GLU A 17 7.68 10.72 -3.45
CA GLU A 17 7.95 9.71 -2.43
C GLU A 17 6.71 8.88 -2.09
N MET A 18 5.55 9.52 -1.94
CA MET A 18 4.28 8.83 -1.69
C MET A 18 3.88 7.91 -2.85
N GLU A 19 4.03 8.35 -4.10
CA GLU A 19 3.80 7.51 -5.27
C GLU A 19 4.71 6.26 -5.30
N LYS A 20 5.98 6.41 -4.90
CA LYS A 20 6.90 5.26 -4.76
C LYS A 20 6.44 4.30 -3.66
N LEU A 21 5.91 4.82 -2.55
CA LEU A 21 5.35 4.01 -1.47
C LEU A 21 4.11 3.25 -1.92
N VAL A 22 3.15 3.90 -2.60
CA VAL A 22 1.98 3.24 -3.19
C VAL A 22 2.41 2.09 -4.09
N LYS A 23 3.35 2.32 -5.01
CA LYS A 23 3.88 1.25 -5.89
C LYS A 23 4.55 0.11 -5.10
N LYS A 24 5.23 0.43 -4.00
CA LYS A 24 5.86 -0.58 -3.13
C LYS A 24 4.81 -1.42 -2.41
N TYR A 25 3.79 -0.78 -1.83
CA TYR A 25 2.74 -1.48 -1.10
C TYR A 25 1.84 -2.31 -2.01
N ARG A 26 1.51 -1.82 -3.22
CA ARG A 26 0.81 -2.63 -4.24
C ARG A 26 1.53 -3.94 -4.55
N ARG A 27 2.87 -3.90 -4.69
CA ARG A 27 3.69 -5.11 -4.88
C ARG A 27 3.75 -6.01 -3.64
N GLN A 28 3.62 -5.47 -2.44
CA GLN A 28 3.61 -6.28 -1.21
C GLN A 28 2.24 -6.92 -0.96
N MET A 29 1.16 -6.19 -1.27
CA MET A 29 -0.21 -6.70 -1.28
C MET A 29 -0.34 -7.88 -2.25
N ALA A 30 0.04 -7.70 -3.51
CA ALA A 30 -0.04 -8.76 -4.52
C ALA A 30 0.73 -10.03 -4.10
N ARG A 31 1.93 -9.88 -3.52
CA ARG A 31 2.72 -11.01 -3.01
C ARG A 31 2.09 -11.70 -1.80
N SER A 32 1.37 -10.95 -0.96
CA SER A 32 0.68 -11.52 0.20
C SER A 32 -0.55 -12.29 -0.26
N ALA A 33 -1.37 -11.69 -1.14
CA ALA A 33 -2.52 -12.36 -1.77
C ALA A 33 -2.11 -13.63 -2.54
N GLU A 34 -1.00 -13.61 -3.28
CA GLU A 34 -0.49 -14.81 -3.96
C GLU A 34 -0.07 -15.93 -2.98
N ARG A 35 0.48 -15.58 -1.81
CA ARG A 35 0.81 -16.55 -0.77
C ARG A 35 -0.43 -17.10 -0.07
N GLU A 36 -1.40 -16.24 0.20
CA GLU A 36 -2.70 -16.63 0.72
C GLU A 36 -3.39 -17.61 -0.22
N ASN A 37 -3.51 -17.27 -1.52
CA ASN A 37 -4.12 -18.13 -2.53
C ASN A 37 -3.45 -19.51 -2.61
N ARG A 38 -2.11 -19.57 -2.60
CA ARG A 38 -1.35 -20.86 -2.59
C ARG A 38 -1.57 -21.71 -1.34
N LEU A 39 -1.97 -21.11 -0.22
CA LEU A 39 -2.33 -21.82 1.00
C LEU A 39 -3.81 -22.22 0.96
N GLU A 40 -4.68 -21.34 0.48
CA GLU A 40 -6.11 -21.60 0.32
C GLU A 40 -6.35 -22.80 -0.63
N GLU A 41 -5.59 -22.90 -1.73
CA GLU A 41 -5.59 -24.06 -2.64
C GLU A 41 -5.29 -25.40 -1.96
N ARG A 42 -4.59 -25.40 -0.83
CA ARG A 42 -4.18 -26.60 -0.10
C ARG A 42 -4.73 -26.63 1.32
N LYS A 43 -5.77 -25.84 1.60
CA LYS A 43 -6.31 -25.57 2.94
C LYS A 43 -6.67 -26.83 3.72
N GLU A 44 -7.22 -27.83 3.05
CA GLU A 44 -7.62 -29.11 3.64
C GLU A 44 -6.43 -29.93 4.17
N ASN A 45 -5.22 -29.66 3.68
CA ASN A 45 -3.98 -30.38 4.01
C ASN A 45 -2.99 -29.52 4.81
N LEU A 46 -3.41 -28.35 5.30
CA LEU A 46 -2.54 -27.47 6.05
C LEU A 46 -2.34 -27.97 7.48
N SER A 47 -1.12 -27.78 7.99
CA SER A 47 -0.88 -27.86 9.43
C SER A 47 -1.54 -26.67 10.14
N VAL A 48 -1.60 -26.72 11.48
CA VAL A 48 -2.02 -25.57 12.30
C VAL A 48 -1.22 -24.30 11.94
N HIS A 49 0.09 -24.43 11.72
CA HIS A 49 0.93 -23.32 11.28
C HIS A 49 0.59 -22.84 9.86
N GLY A 50 0.16 -23.75 8.98
CA GLY A 50 -0.33 -23.42 7.64
C GLY A 50 -1.61 -22.58 7.69
N HIS A 51 -2.59 -22.96 8.52
CA HIS A 51 -3.81 -22.16 8.72
C HIS A 51 -3.53 -20.80 9.35
N TRP A 52 -2.61 -20.73 10.32
CA TRP A 52 -2.16 -19.46 10.86
C TRP A 52 -1.52 -18.58 9.77
N SER A 53 -0.66 -19.17 8.93
CA SER A 53 0.01 -18.47 7.84
C SER A 53 -0.98 -17.96 6.78
N LEU A 54 -2.03 -18.73 6.50
CA LEU A 54 -3.11 -18.35 5.59
C LEU A 54 -3.77 -17.04 6.07
N GLY A 55 -4.24 -17.01 7.32
CA GLY A 55 -4.83 -15.80 7.90
C GLY A 55 -3.84 -14.64 8.00
N TRP A 56 -2.57 -14.93 8.31
CA TRP A 56 -1.51 -13.92 8.33
C TRP A 56 -1.30 -13.23 6.97
N PHE A 57 -1.28 -13.99 5.87
CA PHE A 57 -1.11 -13.40 4.54
C PHE A 57 -2.34 -12.61 4.08
N GLY A 58 -3.55 -13.08 4.40
CA GLY A 58 -4.78 -12.33 4.14
C GLY A 58 -4.83 -11.00 4.90
N GLY A 59 -4.63 -11.03 6.22
CA GLY A 59 -4.60 -9.82 7.05
C GLY A 59 -3.51 -8.84 6.62
N ARG A 60 -2.36 -9.34 6.18
CA ARG A 60 -1.28 -8.51 5.67
C ARG A 60 -1.61 -7.86 4.32
N ALA A 61 -2.35 -8.54 3.44
CA ALA A 61 -2.83 -7.95 2.20
C ALA A 61 -3.82 -6.81 2.47
N MET A 62 -4.75 -6.99 3.41
CA MET A 62 -5.69 -5.95 3.85
C MET A 62 -4.97 -4.73 4.42
N LEU A 63 -4.01 -4.93 5.33
CA LEU A 63 -3.21 -3.83 5.88
C LEU A 63 -2.50 -3.01 4.78
N TYR A 64 -2.00 -3.67 3.74
CA TYR A 64 -1.37 -2.95 2.63
C TYR A 64 -2.37 -2.18 1.78
N GLN A 65 -3.60 -2.68 1.64
CA GLN A 65 -4.68 -1.96 0.98
C GLN A 65 -5.02 -0.68 1.76
N ASP A 66 -5.20 -0.77 3.08
CA ASP A 66 -5.49 0.39 3.95
C ASP A 66 -4.41 1.48 3.80
N ILE A 67 -3.13 1.09 3.84
CA ILE A 67 -2.01 2.03 3.65
C ILE A 67 -2.02 2.66 2.25
N ILE A 68 -2.40 1.90 1.21
CA ILE A 68 -2.49 2.44 -0.16
C ILE A 68 -3.61 3.47 -0.23
N ASP A 69 -4.78 3.16 0.34
CA ASP A 69 -5.94 4.05 0.32
C ASP A 69 -5.62 5.36 1.04
N ASP A 70 -5.03 5.30 2.24
CA ASP A 70 -4.58 6.49 2.99
C ASP A 70 -3.60 7.36 2.17
N LEU A 71 -2.62 6.73 1.51
CA LEU A 71 -1.65 7.45 0.68
C LEU A 71 -2.28 8.06 -0.57
N GLU A 72 -3.24 7.37 -1.18
CA GLU A 72 -3.96 7.87 -2.35
C GLU A 72 -4.88 9.03 -2.00
N ASP A 73 -5.51 9.01 -0.83
CA ASP A 73 -6.34 10.11 -0.36
C ASP A 73 -5.49 11.35 -0.07
N ILE A 74 -4.34 11.20 0.59
CA ILE A 74 -3.38 12.32 0.78
C ILE A 74 -2.93 12.89 -0.58
N LEU A 75 -2.69 12.03 -1.58
CA LEU A 75 -2.30 12.46 -2.92
C LEU A 75 -3.42 13.20 -3.68
N LYS A 76 -4.68 12.84 -3.46
CA LYS A 76 -5.86 13.51 -4.03
C LYS A 76 -6.12 14.86 -3.37
N ASP A 77 -6.08 14.91 -2.04
CA ASP A 77 -6.35 16.13 -1.25
C ASP A 77 -5.29 17.20 -1.49
N GLY A 78 -4.03 16.79 -1.73
CA GLY A 78 -2.96 17.69 -2.18
C GLY A 78 -3.19 18.30 -3.57
N ASN A 79 -4.17 17.83 -4.34
CA ASN A 79 -4.47 18.29 -5.69
C ASN A 79 -5.63 19.31 -5.73
N THR A 80 -6.42 19.43 -4.66
CA THR A 80 -7.59 20.34 -4.54
C THR A 80 -7.27 21.77 -4.07
N GLY A 81 -6.00 22.12 -3.90
CA GLY A 81 -5.55 23.46 -3.48
C GLY A 81 -4.84 24.27 -4.58
N GLN A 82 -4.95 23.88 -5.85
CA GLN A 82 -4.25 24.49 -7.00
C GLN A 82 -5.18 25.13 -8.06
N ASP A 83 -6.46 25.35 -7.74
CA ASP A 83 -7.40 26.10 -8.60
C ASP A 83 -7.56 27.56 -8.13
#